data_AF-I9NSB1-F1
#
_entry.id   AF-I9NSB1-F1
#
_cell.length_a   1.000
_cell.length_b   1.000
_cell.length_c   1.000
_cell.angle_alpha   90.00
_cell.angle_beta   90.00
_cell.angle_gamma   90.00
#
_symmetry.space_group_name_H-M   'P 1'
#
loop_
_entity.id
_entity.type
_entity.pdbx_description
1 polymer ?
#
loop_
_entity_poly.entity_id
_entity_poly.type
_entity_poly.pdbx_seq_one_letter_code
_entity_poly.pdbx_strand_id
1 'polypeptide(L)'
;MTYVYPQDVFTAVGNGEISPTQAFKSLRELDNITAHHTKIDNRQKRIEEILYELDHLIGLSEVKKLVREIYAFIEIQRRRVQEKLNTEPLVLHMIFKGNPGTGKTTVARLLGQIFREIGVLQRGHLIEVERADLVGEYIGHTAQKTREQLKKAYGGILFIDEAYSLARGGEKDFGKESIDVLVRTSM
;
A
#
# COMPACT_ATOMS: atom_id res chain seq x y z
N MET A 1 2.85 -25.59 30.63
CA MET A 1 4.22 -25.22 30.25
C MET A 1 4.20 -24.86 28.78
N THR A 2 4.67 -23.67 28.41
CA THR A 2 4.77 -23.25 27.01
C THR A 2 6.15 -23.64 26.51
N TYR A 3 6.24 -24.60 25.60
CA TYR A 3 7.50 -25.02 24.99
C TYR A 3 7.88 -24.00 23.91
N VAL A 4 9.14 -23.56 23.92
CA VAL A 4 9.64 -22.48 23.04
C VAL A 4 10.44 -23.04 21.86
N TYR A 5 11.08 -24.20 22.03
CA TYR A 5 11.84 -24.86 20.97
C TYR A 5 11.31 -26.27 20.68
N PRO A 6 11.39 -26.75 19.41
CA PRO A 6 10.97 -28.10 19.05
C PRO A 6 11.65 -29.20 19.88
N GLN A 7 12.94 -29.05 20.17
CA GLN A 7 13.69 -29.96 21.04
C GLN A 7 13.10 -30.09 22.46
N ASP A 8 12.51 -29.03 23.01
CA ASP A 8 11.88 -29.07 24.34
C ASP A 8 10.60 -29.92 24.30
N VAL A 9 9.84 -29.85 23.19
CA VAL A 9 8.65 -30.66 22.97
C VAL A 9 9.01 -32.14 22.83
N PHE A 10 10.04 -32.46 22.04
CA PHE A 10 10.50 -33.84 21.88
C PHE A 10 11.02 -34.45 23.19
N THR A 11 11.73 -33.65 23.99
CA THR A 11 12.24 -34.08 25.30
C THR A 11 11.09 -34.35 26.27
N ALA A 12 10.08 -33.49 26.30
CA ALA A 12 8.90 -33.67 27.16
C ALA A 12 8.05 -34.90 26.78
N VAL A 13 7.96 -35.25 25.49
CA VAL A 13 7.34 -36.52 25.07
C VAL A 13 8.18 -37.72 25.51
N GLY A 14 9.52 -37.65 25.33
CA GLY A 14 10.44 -38.69 25.76
C GLY A 14 10.41 -38.97 27.26
N ASN A 15 10.19 -37.92 28.06
CA ASN A 15 10.03 -38.00 29.51
C ASN A 15 8.61 -38.39 29.96
N GLY A 16 7.65 -38.52 29.03
CA GLY A 16 6.24 -38.81 29.35
C GLY A 16 5.47 -37.65 29.99
N GLU A 17 6.02 -36.43 29.96
CA GLU A 17 5.41 -35.22 30.54
C GLU A 17 4.21 -34.74 29.70
N ILE A 18 4.22 -35.00 28.39
CA ILE A 18 3.12 -34.67 27.47
C ILE A 18 2.82 -35.82 26.52
N SER A 19 1.56 -35.91 26.09
CA SER A 19 1.14 -36.91 25.11
C SER A 19 1.63 -36.58 23.69
N PRO A 20 1.79 -37.59 22.80
CA PRO A 20 2.12 -37.38 21.40
C PRO A 20 1.16 -36.40 20.69
N THR A 21 -0.14 -36.45 21.04
CA THR A 21 -1.16 -35.56 20.48
C THR A 21 -0.97 -34.11 20.91
N GLN A 22 -0.60 -33.87 22.17
CA GLN A 22 -0.28 -32.53 22.68
C GLN A 22 1.00 -31.99 22.05
N ALA A 23 2.02 -32.84 21.91
CA ALA A 23 3.26 -32.48 21.23
C ALA A 23 3.04 -32.08 19.78
N PHE A 24 2.21 -32.81 19.04
CA PHE A 24 1.86 -32.46 17.66
C PHE A 24 1.20 -31.07 17.56
N LYS A 25 0.31 -30.74 18.51
CA LYS A 25 -0.34 -29.43 18.58
C LYS A 25 0.69 -28.32 18.87
N SER A 26 1.58 -28.52 19.84
CA SER A 26 2.63 -27.55 20.21
C SER A 26 3.65 -27.34 19.09
N LEU A 27 4.08 -28.39 18.39
CA LEU A 27 4.98 -28.27 17.23
C LEU A 27 4.32 -27.46 16.11
N ARG A 28 3.03 -27.70 15.82
CA ARG A 28 2.29 -26.92 14.82
C ARG A 28 2.13 -25.45 15.22
N GLU A 29 1.96 -25.15 16.51
CA GLU A 29 1.94 -23.78 17.02
C GLU A 29 3.31 -23.10 16.86
N LEU A 30 4.42 -23.80 17.15
CA LEU A 30 5.79 -23.32 16.93
C LEU A 30 6.07 -23.03 15.44
N ASP A 31 5.72 -23.95 14.54
CA ASP A 31 5.91 -23.76 13.09
C ASP A 31 5.16 -22.52 12.59
N ASN A 32 3.94 -22.27 13.08
CA ASN A 32 3.16 -21.09 12.73
C ASN A 32 3.81 -19.80 13.24
N ILE A 33 4.35 -19.81 14.46
CA ILE A 33 5.05 -18.65 15.05
C ILE A 33 6.31 -18.34 14.24
N THR A 34 7.12 -19.36 13.92
CA THR A 34 8.33 -19.20 13.12
C THR A 34 8.00 -18.66 11.73
N ALA A 35 7.01 -19.24 11.04
CA ALA A 35 6.59 -18.78 9.73
C ALA A 35 6.08 -17.32 9.76
N HIS A 36 5.37 -16.92 10.81
CA HIS A 36 4.90 -15.55 10.99
C HIS A 36 6.05 -14.58 11.24
N HIS A 37 7.02 -14.95 12.09
CA HIS A 37 8.23 -14.14 12.34
C HIS A 37 9.06 -13.95 11.06
N THR A 38 9.36 -15.03 10.34
CA THR A 38 10.10 -14.94 9.07
C THR A 38 9.38 -14.06 8.04
N LYS A 39 8.04 -14.07 8.03
CA LYS A 39 7.25 -13.20 7.13
C LYS A 39 7.31 -11.73 7.52
N ILE A 40 7.35 -11.41 8.82
CA ILE A 40 7.55 -10.05 9.33
C ILE A 40 8.95 -9.55 8.98
N ASP A 41 9.99 -10.33 9.26
CA ASP A 41 11.37 -9.93 8.99
C ASP A 41 11.61 -9.69 7.50
N ASN A 42 11.07 -10.56 6.64
CA ASN A 42 11.14 -10.38 5.18
C ASN A 42 10.40 -9.12 4.69
N ARG A 43 9.29 -8.74 5.35
CA ARG A 43 8.53 -7.53 5.02
C ARG A 43 9.30 -6.28 5.46
N GLN A 44 9.86 -6.30 6.66
CA GLN A 44 10.67 -5.20 7.19
C GLN A 44 11.89 -4.95 6.29
N LYS A 45 12.59 -6.02 5.90
CA LYS A 45 13.72 -5.95 4.98
C LYS A 45 13.34 -5.32 3.63
N ARG A 46 12.21 -5.72 3.04
CA ARG A 46 11.73 -5.11 1.78
C ARG A 46 11.44 -3.62 1.93
N ILE A 47 10.83 -3.20 3.05
CA ILE A 47 10.58 -1.78 3.31
C ILE A 47 11.90 -1.02 3.37
N GLU A 48 12.90 -1.55 4.06
CA GLU A 48 14.23 -0.94 4.17
C GLU A 48 14.92 -0.83 2.81
N GLU A 49 14.84 -1.86 1.96
CA GLU A 49 15.36 -1.84 0.58
C GLU A 49 14.69 -0.75 -0.27
N ILE A 50 13.35 -0.62 -0.20
CA ILE A 50 12.62 0.39 -0.97
C ILE A 50 12.89 1.81 -0.43
N LEU A 51 12.97 1.98 0.89
CA LEU A 51 13.33 3.26 1.50
C LEU A 51 14.77 3.67 1.15
N TYR A 52 15.69 2.71 1.09
CA TYR A 52 17.03 2.92 0.61
C TYR A 52 17.02 3.39 -0.85
N GLU A 53 16.26 2.74 -1.74
CA GLU A 53 16.10 3.18 -3.13
C GLU A 53 15.55 4.61 -3.23
N LEU A 54 14.53 4.93 -2.43
CA LEU A 54 13.97 6.28 -2.34
C LEU A 54 15.03 7.29 -1.90
N ASP A 55 15.85 6.96 -0.90
CA ASP A 55 16.91 7.82 -0.37
C ASP A 55 18.01 8.11 -1.40
N HIS A 56 18.26 7.19 -2.33
CA HIS A 56 19.24 7.34 -3.42
C HIS A 56 18.78 8.28 -4.54
N LEU A 57 17.48 8.59 -4.62
CA LEU A 57 17.01 9.60 -5.56
C LEU A 57 17.51 10.98 -5.14
N ILE A 58 18.15 11.69 -6.06
CA ILE A 58 18.70 13.03 -5.80
C ILE A 58 17.56 14.02 -5.50
N GLY A 59 17.69 14.75 -4.40
CA GLY A 59 16.67 15.71 -3.95
C GLY A 59 15.50 15.05 -3.23
N LEU A 60 14.28 15.53 -3.50
CA LEU A 60 13.01 14.99 -2.98
C LEU A 60 12.89 14.94 -1.44
N SER A 61 13.55 15.85 -0.72
CA SER A 61 13.56 15.88 0.76
C SER A 61 12.15 15.82 1.37
N GLU A 62 11.22 16.62 0.84
CA GLU A 62 9.84 16.67 1.32
C GLU A 62 9.09 15.36 1.10
N VAL A 63 9.32 14.69 -0.04
CA VAL A 63 8.71 13.38 -0.32
C VAL A 63 9.26 12.33 0.63
N LYS A 64 10.60 12.28 0.80
CA LYS A 64 11.26 11.36 1.72
C LYS A 64 10.73 11.52 3.15
N LYS A 65 10.56 12.78 3.59
CA LYS A 65 9.99 13.12 4.90
C LYS A 65 8.54 12.64 5.01
N LEU A 66 7.68 12.98 4.05
CA LEU A 66 6.28 12.59 4.02
C LEU A 66 6.09 11.07 4.07
N VAL A 67 6.92 10.31 3.36
CA VAL A 67 6.89 8.83 3.39
C VAL A 67 7.14 8.29 4.79
N ARG A 68 8.14 8.84 5.49
CA ARG A 68 8.46 8.45 6.87
C ARG A 68 7.35 8.83 7.84
N GLU A 69 6.74 10.00 7.66
CA GLU A 69 5.59 10.46 8.45
C GLU A 69 4.38 9.53 8.28
N ILE A 70 4.05 9.16 7.03
CA ILE A 70 2.96 8.22 6.74
C ILE A 70 3.24 6.85 7.37
N TYR A 71 4.48 6.34 7.25
CA TYR A 71 4.88 5.09 7.87
C TYR A 71 4.69 5.11 9.39
N ALA A 72 5.21 6.15 10.06
CA ALA A 72 5.08 6.32 11.50
C ALA A 72 3.61 6.44 11.93
N PHE A 73 2.80 7.20 11.19
CA PHE A 73 1.37 7.34 11.46
C PHE A 73 0.66 5.98 11.38
N ILE A 74 0.86 5.21 10.32
CA ILE A 74 0.22 3.89 10.16
C ILE A 74 0.61 2.94 11.29
N GLU A 75 1.88 2.97 11.71
CA GLU A 75 2.35 2.14 12.81
C GLU A 75 1.69 2.50 14.14
N ILE A 76 1.50 3.80 14.42
CA ILE A 76 0.72 4.26 15.57
C ILE A 76 -0.74 3.81 15.47
N GLN A 77 -1.38 3.96 14.31
CA GLN A 77 -2.77 3.55 14.13
C GLN A 77 -2.95 2.05 14.33
N ARG A 78 -2.01 1.21 13.87
CA ARG A 78 -2.03 -0.25 14.12
C ARG A 78 -1.98 -0.58 15.61
N ARG A 79 -1.12 0.10 16.38
CA ARG A 79 -1.05 -0.07 17.83
C ARG A 79 -2.35 0.35 18.50
N ARG A 80 -2.95 1.46 18.06
CA ARG A 80 -4.27 1.89 18.55
C ARG A 80 -5.34 0.82 18.32
N VAL A 81 -5.36 0.17 17.16
CA VAL A 81 -6.28 -0.96 16.88
C VAL A 81 -6.06 -2.12 17.86
N GLN A 82 -4.80 -2.51 18.11
CA GLN A 82 -4.46 -3.58 19.05
C GLN A 82 -4.95 -3.30 20.47
N GLU A 83 -4.83 -2.03 20.89
CA GLU A 83 -5.29 -1.53 22.19
C GLU A 83 -6.79 -1.16 22.21
N LYS A 84 -7.54 -1.44 21.14
CA LYS A 84 -8.98 -1.12 20.99
C LYS A 84 -9.29 0.37 21.18
N LEU A 85 -8.37 1.24 20.80
CA LEU A 85 -8.53 2.68 20.80
C LEU A 85 -9.11 3.16 19.47
N ASN A 86 -9.69 4.36 19.49
CA ASN A 86 -10.18 5.02 18.28
C ASN A 86 -9.05 5.23 17.27
N THR A 87 -9.34 4.98 16.00
CA THR A 87 -8.47 5.28 14.88
C THR A 87 -9.06 6.39 14.02
N GLU A 88 -8.17 7.04 13.29
CA GLU A 88 -8.48 8.10 12.34
C GLU A 88 -8.28 7.57 10.91
N PRO A 89 -9.16 7.93 9.96
CA PRO A 89 -9.00 7.57 8.57
C PRO A 89 -7.78 8.27 7.96
N LEU A 90 -7.10 7.58 7.06
CA LEU A 90 -5.90 8.09 6.39
C LEU A 90 -6.22 8.46 4.95
N VAL A 91 -6.07 9.74 4.61
CA VAL A 91 -6.22 10.25 3.23
C VAL A 91 -4.84 10.43 2.62
N LEU A 92 -4.55 9.71 1.54
CA LEU A 92 -3.21 9.67 0.90
C LEU A 92 -3.21 10.15 -0.56
N HIS A 93 -4.23 10.89 -0.99
CA HIS A 93 -4.20 11.53 -2.30
C HIS A 93 -3.16 12.66 -2.31
N MET A 94 -2.26 12.65 -3.30
CA MET A 94 -1.13 13.56 -3.37
C MET A 94 -1.06 14.25 -4.73
N ILE A 95 -0.44 15.44 -4.75
CA ILE A 95 -0.13 16.16 -5.98
C ILE A 95 1.39 16.28 -6.10
N PHE A 96 1.96 15.77 -7.19
CA PHE A 96 3.37 15.98 -7.50
C PHE A 96 3.52 17.15 -8.45
N LYS A 97 4.21 18.20 -8.00
CA LYS A 97 4.50 19.41 -8.79
C LYS A 97 5.99 19.45 -9.15
N GLY A 98 6.29 19.84 -10.39
CA GLY A 98 7.66 20.04 -10.87
C GLY A 98 7.74 19.88 -12.38
N ASN A 99 8.88 20.22 -12.97
CA ASN A 99 9.10 20.14 -14.43
C ASN A 99 9.05 18.68 -14.95
N PRO A 100 8.76 18.45 -16.24
CA PRO A 100 8.91 17.13 -16.84
C PRO A 100 10.30 16.52 -16.60
N GLY A 101 10.38 15.20 -16.44
CA GLY A 101 11.66 14.51 -16.21
C GLY A 101 12.20 14.54 -14.77
N THR A 102 11.50 15.15 -13.80
CA THR A 102 11.95 15.20 -12.39
C THR A 102 11.61 13.94 -11.57
N GLY A 103 11.42 12.79 -12.21
CA GLY A 103 11.22 11.50 -11.53
C GLY A 103 9.86 11.30 -10.81
N LYS A 104 8.82 12.09 -11.12
CA LYS A 104 7.49 11.99 -10.47
C LYS A 104 6.88 10.58 -10.56
N THR A 105 6.87 9.99 -11.75
CA THR A 105 6.35 8.63 -11.97
C THR A 105 7.19 7.58 -11.22
N THR A 106 8.51 7.75 -11.18
CA THR A 106 9.40 6.85 -10.41
C THR A 106 9.06 6.88 -8.93
N VAL A 107 8.89 8.07 -8.36
CA VAL A 107 8.47 8.24 -6.96
C VAL A 107 7.09 7.60 -6.72
N ALA A 108 6.13 7.80 -7.62
CA ALA A 108 4.80 7.20 -7.50
C ALA A 108 4.86 5.66 -7.44
N ARG A 109 5.77 5.06 -8.24
CA ARG A 109 5.97 3.61 -8.26
C ARG A 109 6.56 3.09 -6.95
N LEU A 110 7.58 3.77 -6.41
CA LEU A 110 8.17 3.42 -5.12
C LEU A 110 7.13 3.54 -3.98
N LEU A 111 6.34 4.60 -3.99
CA LEU A 111 5.24 4.76 -3.02
C LEU A 111 4.24 3.61 -3.07
N GLY A 112 3.88 3.14 -4.26
CA GLY A 112 2.99 1.97 -4.42
C GLY A 112 3.56 0.73 -3.73
N GLN A 113 4.85 0.47 -3.89
CA GLN A 113 5.54 -0.64 -3.24
C GLN A 113 5.59 -0.48 -1.73
N ILE A 114 5.96 0.71 -1.23
CA ILE A 114 5.98 1.01 0.20
C ILE A 114 4.58 0.83 0.79
N PHE A 115 3.55 1.43 0.19
CA PHE A 115 2.18 1.36 0.68
C PHE A 115 1.63 -0.06 0.72
N ARG A 116 2.02 -0.92 -0.23
CA ARG A 116 1.73 -2.35 -0.16
C ARG A 116 2.46 -3.01 1.01
N GLU A 117 3.77 -2.81 1.11
CA GLU A 117 4.56 -3.39 2.19
C GLU A 117 4.18 -2.82 3.56
N ILE A 118 3.49 -1.69 3.69
CA ILE A 118 2.97 -1.17 4.96
C ILE A 118 1.46 -1.40 5.10
N GLY A 119 0.86 -2.19 4.21
CA GLY A 119 -0.52 -2.69 4.34
C GLY A 119 -1.61 -1.65 4.12
N VAL A 120 -1.27 -0.52 3.51
CA VAL A 120 -2.23 0.50 3.03
C VAL A 120 -2.87 0.02 1.72
N LEU A 121 -2.05 -0.54 0.83
CA LEU A 121 -2.49 -1.06 -0.45
C LEU A 121 -2.45 -2.59 -0.47
N GLN A 122 -3.34 -3.20 -1.22
CA GLN A 122 -3.38 -4.67 -1.38
C GLN A 122 -2.31 -5.19 -2.35
N ARG A 123 -1.98 -4.43 -3.40
CA ARG A 123 -1.10 -4.86 -4.51
C ARG A 123 0.09 -3.93 -4.76
N GLY A 124 -0.11 -2.62 -4.68
CA GLY A 124 0.95 -1.61 -4.83
C GLY A 124 1.42 -1.34 -6.26
N HIS A 125 0.68 -1.79 -7.28
CA HIS A 125 0.96 -1.47 -8.67
C HIS A 125 0.57 -0.02 -8.99
N LEU A 126 1.18 0.53 -10.04
CA LEU A 126 0.91 1.87 -10.55
C LEU A 126 0.19 1.76 -11.89
N ILE A 127 -0.93 2.45 -12.04
CA ILE A 127 -1.61 2.68 -13.32
C ILE A 127 -1.44 4.16 -13.66
N GLU A 128 -0.65 4.42 -14.69
CA GLU A 128 -0.42 5.76 -15.25
C GLU A 128 -1.45 6.02 -16.33
N VAL A 129 -2.07 7.20 -16.29
CA VAL A 129 -3.11 7.64 -17.21
C VAL A 129 -2.92 9.11 -17.56
N GLU A 130 -3.32 9.47 -18.78
CA GLU A 130 -3.44 10.85 -19.22
C GLU A 130 -4.91 11.22 -19.45
N ARG A 131 -5.16 12.46 -19.87
CA ARG A 131 -6.51 12.91 -20.23
C ARG A 131 -7.17 12.01 -21.27
N ALA A 132 -6.42 11.57 -22.28
CA ALA A 132 -6.92 10.71 -23.34
C ALA A 132 -7.36 9.33 -22.82
N ASP A 133 -6.89 8.88 -21.67
CA ASP A 133 -7.30 7.61 -21.05
C ASP A 133 -8.55 7.72 -20.19
N LEU A 134 -8.91 8.95 -19.79
CA LEU A 134 -10.00 9.21 -18.86
C LEU A 134 -11.22 9.83 -19.57
N VAL A 135 -10.99 10.67 -20.57
CA VAL A 135 -12.05 11.42 -21.25
C VAL A 135 -12.47 10.71 -22.53
N GLY A 136 -13.78 10.56 -22.73
CA GLY A 136 -14.38 10.00 -23.94
C GLY A 136 -14.56 11.02 -25.04
N GLU A 137 -14.65 10.54 -26.28
CA GLU A 137 -14.92 11.38 -27.46
C GLU A 137 -16.41 11.79 -27.58
N TYR A 138 -17.30 10.98 -26.99
CA TYR A 138 -18.75 11.12 -27.09
C TYR A 138 -19.41 11.21 -25.70
N ILE A 139 -20.61 11.79 -25.67
CA ILE A 139 -21.42 11.94 -24.46
C ILE A 139 -21.64 10.58 -23.79
N GLY A 140 -21.43 10.51 -22.47
CA GLY A 140 -21.64 9.31 -21.66
C GLY A 140 -20.49 8.30 -21.68
N HIS A 141 -19.47 8.48 -22.53
CA HIS A 141 -18.32 7.58 -22.58
C HIS A 141 -17.30 7.89 -21.47
N THR A 142 -17.17 9.16 -21.06
CA THR A 142 -16.19 9.58 -20.07
C THR A 142 -16.37 8.86 -18.74
N ALA A 143 -17.57 8.84 -18.18
CA ALA A 143 -17.80 8.16 -16.92
C ALA A 143 -17.51 6.66 -16.95
N GLN A 144 -17.71 5.99 -18.08
CA GLN A 144 -17.32 4.58 -18.22
C GLN A 144 -15.79 4.45 -18.25
N LYS A 145 -15.13 5.25 -19.09
CA LYS A 145 -13.68 5.21 -19.33
C LYS A 145 -12.89 5.51 -18.05
N THR A 146 -13.26 6.56 -17.29
CA THR A 146 -12.67 6.87 -15.99
C THR A 146 -12.83 5.71 -15.00
N ARG A 147 -14.02 5.09 -14.93
CA ARG A 147 -14.27 3.94 -14.03
C ARG A 147 -13.45 2.72 -14.41
N GLU A 148 -13.21 2.47 -15.69
CA GLU A 148 -12.36 1.37 -16.14
C GLU A 148 -10.91 1.54 -15.66
N GLN A 149 -10.36 2.75 -15.74
CA GLN A 149 -9.02 3.03 -15.21
C GLN A 149 -8.98 2.93 -13.69
N LEU A 150 -10.01 3.41 -12.98
CA LEU A 150 -10.13 3.24 -11.52
C LEU A 150 -10.15 1.76 -11.11
N LYS A 151 -10.90 0.91 -11.84
CA LYS A 151 -10.94 -0.53 -11.60
C LYS A 151 -9.56 -1.18 -11.78
N LYS A 152 -8.81 -0.79 -12.81
CA LYS A 152 -7.43 -1.28 -13.01
C LYS A 152 -6.50 -0.83 -11.88
N ALA A 153 -6.67 0.38 -11.39
CA ALA A 153 -5.86 0.94 -10.30
C ALA A 153 -6.25 0.42 -8.91
N TYR A 154 -7.38 -0.28 -8.77
CA TYR A 154 -7.89 -0.73 -7.47
C TYR A 154 -6.87 -1.61 -6.73
N GLY A 155 -6.62 -1.28 -5.46
CA GLY A 155 -5.58 -1.91 -4.63
C GLY A 155 -4.15 -1.47 -4.96
N GLY A 156 -3.99 -0.51 -5.87
CA GLY A 156 -2.74 0.14 -6.27
C GLY A 156 -2.88 1.67 -6.26
N ILE A 157 -2.14 2.34 -7.14
CA ILE A 157 -2.16 3.80 -7.31
C ILE A 157 -2.63 4.13 -8.72
N LEU A 158 -3.60 5.04 -8.84
CA LEU A 158 -3.90 5.74 -10.10
C LEU A 158 -3.05 7.01 -10.15
N PHE A 159 -2.16 7.12 -11.13
CA PHE A 159 -1.34 8.29 -11.37
C PHE A 159 -1.82 9.01 -12.61
N ILE A 160 -2.34 10.23 -12.43
CA ILE A 160 -2.88 11.04 -13.53
C ILE A 160 -1.82 12.07 -13.91
N ASP A 161 -1.14 11.84 -15.03
CA ASP A 161 -0.19 12.82 -15.54
C ASP A 161 -0.93 14.02 -16.15
N GLU A 162 -0.33 15.20 -15.98
CA GLU A 162 -0.89 16.47 -16.42
C GLU A 162 -2.36 16.67 -16.05
N ALA A 163 -2.76 16.27 -14.83
CA ALA A 163 -4.16 16.27 -14.37
C ALA A 163 -4.88 17.63 -14.52
N TYR A 164 -4.14 18.74 -14.58
CA TYR A 164 -4.67 20.07 -14.89
C TYR A 164 -5.41 20.12 -16.23
N SER A 165 -5.04 19.25 -17.18
CA SER A 165 -5.67 19.14 -18.50
C SER A 165 -7.13 18.71 -18.42
N LEU A 166 -7.55 17.97 -17.39
CA LEU A 166 -8.96 17.59 -17.18
C LEU A 166 -9.84 18.82 -16.88
N ALA A 167 -9.27 19.87 -16.29
CA ALA A 167 -9.96 21.11 -15.98
C ALA A 167 -9.85 22.19 -17.08
N ARG A 168 -8.95 22.00 -18.05
CA ARG A 168 -8.75 22.93 -19.18
C ARG A 168 -9.74 22.63 -20.29
N GLY A 169 -10.97 23.15 -20.17
CA GLY A 169 -12.02 23.00 -21.16
C GLY A 169 -13.22 23.92 -20.91
N GLY A 170 -14.00 24.20 -21.96
CA GLY A 170 -15.25 24.97 -21.87
C GLY A 170 -16.42 24.16 -21.28
N GLU A 171 -17.62 24.72 -21.25
CA GLU A 171 -18.80 24.01 -20.72
C GLU A 171 -19.17 22.72 -21.47
N LYS A 172 -18.73 22.59 -22.73
CA LYS A 172 -18.96 21.39 -23.56
C LYS A 172 -17.84 20.35 -23.46
N ASP A 173 -16.86 20.55 -22.58
CA ASP A 173 -15.74 19.64 -22.39
C ASP A 173 -16.07 18.56 -21.36
N PHE A 174 -15.80 17.29 -21.70
CA PHE A 174 -16.12 16.14 -20.84
C PHE A 174 -15.10 15.91 -19.71
N GLY A 175 -14.02 16.69 -19.61
CA GLY A 175 -13.02 16.58 -18.54
C GLY A 175 -13.60 16.81 -17.14
N LYS A 176 -14.59 17.70 -17.00
CA LYS A 176 -15.33 17.90 -15.75
C LYS A 176 -16.06 16.64 -15.30
N GLU A 177 -16.67 15.90 -16.24
CA GLU A 177 -17.35 14.64 -15.93
C GLU A 177 -16.36 13.60 -15.38
N SER A 178 -15.14 13.53 -15.92
CA SER A 178 -14.09 12.65 -15.36
C SER A 178 -13.73 13.06 -13.93
N ILE A 179 -13.64 14.35 -13.64
CA ILE A 179 -13.36 14.85 -12.28
C ILE A 179 -14.49 14.46 -11.33
N ASP A 180 -15.76 14.64 -11.74
CA ASP A 180 -16.92 14.26 -10.94
C ASP A 180 -16.93 12.76 -10.60
N VAL A 181 -16.53 11.92 -11.55
CA VAL A 181 -16.43 10.47 -11.35
C VAL A 181 -15.30 10.11 -10.37
N LEU A 182 -14.15 10.78 -10.48
CA LEU A 182 -13.04 10.60 -9.53
C LEU A 182 -13.47 10.98 -8.11
N VAL A 183 -14.10 12.15 -7.94
CA VAL A 183 -14.56 12.63 -6.62
C VAL A 183 -15.62 11.71 -6.02
N ARG A 184 -16.61 11.26 -6.83
CA ARG A 184 -17.66 10.36 -6.35
C ARG A 184 -17.15 9.00 -5.91
N THR A 185 -16.06 8.52 -6.52
CA THR A 185 -15.50 7.19 -6.20
C THR A 185 -14.51 7.25 -5.03
N SER A 186 -13.98 8.42 -4.71
CA SER A 186 -13.08 8.64 -3.56
C SER A 186 -13.82 8.86 -2.23
N MET A 187 -15.14 9.01 -2.25
CA MET A 187 -16.02 9.07 -1.07
C MET A 187 -16.61 7.70 -0.76
#